data_AF-A0A1I4APQ8-F1
#
_entry.id   AF-A0A1I4APQ8-F1
#
_cell.length_a   1.000
_cell.length_b   1.000
_cell.length_c   1.000
_cell.angle_alpha   90.00
_cell.angle_beta   90.00
_cell.angle_gamma   90.00
#
_symmetry.space_group_name_H-M   'P 1'
#
loop_
_entity.id
_entity.type
_entity.pdbx_description
1 polymer ?
#
loop_
_entity_poly.entity_id
_entity_poly.type
_entity_poly.pdbx_seq_one_letter_code
_entity_poly.pdbx_strand_id
1 'polypeptide(L)'
;MKKFFFILIILVSAGIGGWTGYHSSEVNSDLTELWFQLGFILIAIGLFSIVHIIIHELGHLIAAKLTGYRFLYFRVMSWALVKEQSKFRIARFSIAGTAGQCLMIPPSNVEPMPYKLYLWGGALANFAVGLIGIVLNGFVFDSLYLYIFSITSLIFGIINH
;
A
#
# COMPACT_ATOMS: atom_id res chain seq x y z
N MET A 1 -14.29 -10.90 2.18
CA MET A 1 -14.76 -9.69 1.45
C MET A 1 -13.66 -8.95 0.69
N LYS A 2 -12.57 -8.45 1.32
CA LYS A 2 -11.50 -7.71 0.59
C LYS A 2 -10.67 -8.56 -0.40
N LYS A 3 -10.33 -9.81 -0.06
CA LYS A 3 -9.72 -10.76 -1.01
C LYS A 3 -10.64 -11.09 -2.18
N PHE A 4 -11.95 -11.16 -1.91
CA PHE A 4 -12.96 -11.38 -2.93
C PHE A 4 -13.05 -10.17 -3.87
N PHE A 5 -12.98 -8.94 -3.35
CA PHE A 5 -12.94 -7.73 -4.17
C PHE A 5 -11.69 -7.65 -5.05
N PHE A 6 -10.51 -8.00 -4.53
CA PHE A 6 -9.27 -8.01 -5.32
C PHE A 6 -9.26 -9.13 -6.38
N ILE A 7 -9.72 -10.33 -6.01
CA ILE A 7 -9.91 -11.45 -6.95
C ILE A 7 -10.97 -11.10 -7.99
N LEU A 8 -12.05 -10.41 -7.60
CA LEU A 8 -13.09 -9.94 -8.50
C LEU A 8 -12.53 -8.91 -9.49
N ILE A 9 -11.70 -7.96 -9.05
CA ILE A 9 -11.01 -7.03 -9.94
C ILE A 9 -10.14 -7.80 -10.93
N ILE A 10 -9.32 -8.74 -10.46
CA ILE A 10 -8.46 -9.56 -11.33
C ILE A 10 -9.31 -10.34 -12.34
N LEU A 11 -10.37 -11.02 -11.89
CA LEU A 11 -11.25 -11.81 -12.76
C LEU A 11 -12.02 -10.93 -13.76
N VAL A 12 -12.46 -9.74 -13.35
CA VAL A 12 -13.13 -8.79 -14.24
C VAL A 12 -12.14 -8.24 -15.26
N SER A 13 -10.93 -7.85 -14.85
CA SER A 13 -9.89 -7.38 -15.78
C SER A 13 -9.40 -8.46 -16.75
N ALA A 14 -9.26 -9.72 -16.29
CA ALA A 14 -8.93 -10.86 -17.13
C ALA A 14 -10.09 -11.22 -18.07
N GLY A 15 -11.34 -11.11 -17.62
CA GLY A 15 -12.54 -11.33 -18.43
C GLY A 15 -12.69 -10.26 -19.52
N ILE A 16 -12.47 -8.99 -19.20
CA ILE A 16 -12.46 -7.89 -20.16
C ILE A 16 -11.30 -8.09 -21.16
N GLY A 17 -10.10 -8.44 -20.70
CA GLY A 17 -8.95 -8.72 -21.56
C GLY A 17 -9.17 -9.92 -22.50
N GLY A 18 -9.79 -10.99 -22.00
CA GLY A 18 -10.12 -12.17 -22.80
C GLY A 18 -11.22 -11.91 -23.82
N TRP A 19 -12.28 -11.19 -23.42
CA TRP A 19 -13.38 -10.80 -24.31
C TRP A 19 -12.93 -9.86 -25.44
N THR A 20 -12.12 -8.87 -25.09
CA THR A 20 -11.54 -7.92 -26.06
C THR A 20 -10.54 -8.60 -26.99
N GLY A 21 -9.69 -9.50 -26.49
CA GLY A 21 -8.80 -10.32 -27.31
C GLY A 21 -9.55 -11.23 -28.30
N TYR A 22 -10.64 -11.86 -27.85
CA TYR A 22 -11.48 -12.72 -28.68
C TYR A 22 -12.21 -11.96 -29.79
N HIS A 23 -12.65 -10.73 -29.53
CA HIS A 23 -13.32 -9.88 -30.53
C HIS A 23 -12.36 -9.00 -31.35
N SER A 24 -11.06 -9.01 -31.06
CA SER A 24 -10.05 -8.22 -31.78
C SER A 24 -9.83 -8.65 -33.24
N SER A 25 -10.46 -9.73 -33.71
CA SER A 25 -10.49 -10.07 -35.14
C SER A 25 -11.39 -9.15 -35.96
N GLU A 26 -12.29 -8.36 -35.34
CA GLU A 26 -13.26 -7.49 -36.06
C GLU A 26 -13.39 -6.07 -35.47
N VAL A 27 -12.74 -5.75 -34.34
CA VAL A 27 -12.88 -4.47 -33.62
C VAL A 27 -11.68 -3.54 -33.86
N ASN A 28 -11.97 -2.25 -34.01
CA ASN A 28 -11.02 -1.16 -34.24
C ASN A 28 -9.81 -1.21 -33.27
N SER A 29 -8.58 -1.16 -33.80
CA SER A 29 -7.33 -1.37 -33.05
C SER A 29 -7.17 -0.41 -31.86
N ASP A 30 -7.64 0.84 -32.02
CA ASP A 30 -7.45 1.91 -31.04
C ASP A 30 -8.30 1.69 -29.78
N LEU A 31 -9.50 1.14 -29.93
CA LEU A 31 -10.37 0.84 -28.79
C LEU A 31 -9.80 -0.33 -27.98
N THR A 32 -9.29 -1.35 -28.67
CA THR A 32 -8.67 -2.52 -28.06
C THR A 32 -7.44 -2.11 -27.23
N GLU A 33 -6.58 -1.25 -27.77
CA GLU A 33 -5.42 -0.73 -27.06
C GLU A 33 -5.80 0.04 -25.79
N LEU A 34 -6.83 0.91 -25.87
CA LEU A 34 -7.33 1.65 -24.72
C LEU A 34 -7.79 0.72 -23.58
N TRP A 35 -8.54 -0.35 -23.91
CA TRP A 35 -9.01 -1.31 -22.91
C TRP A 35 -7.86 -2.05 -22.23
N PHE A 36 -6.82 -2.42 -22.98
CA PHE A 36 -5.61 -3.02 -22.41
C PHE A 36 -4.88 -2.05 -21.47
N GLN A 37 -4.68 -0.81 -21.89
CA GLN A 37 -4.05 0.22 -21.07
C GLN A 37 -4.83 0.45 -19.76
N LEU A 38 -6.16 0.55 -19.83
CA LEU A 38 -7.01 0.65 -18.64
C LEU A 38 -6.87 -0.57 -17.72
N GLY A 39 -6.81 -1.78 -18.27
CA GLY A 39 -6.58 -3.01 -17.52
C GLY A 39 -5.25 -2.97 -16.75
N PHE A 40 -4.16 -2.56 -17.41
CA PHE A 40 -2.85 -2.42 -16.77
C PHE A 40 -2.83 -1.35 -15.67
N ILE A 41 -3.50 -0.22 -15.88
CA ILE A 41 -3.62 0.84 -14.88
C ILE A 41 -4.35 0.33 -13.63
N LEU A 42 -5.45 -0.41 -13.80
CA LEU A 42 -6.20 -0.97 -12.67
C LEU A 42 -5.36 -1.98 -11.87
N ILE A 43 -4.60 -2.84 -12.57
CA ILE A 43 -3.68 -3.78 -11.93
C ILE A 43 -2.59 -3.02 -11.16
N ALA A 44 -2.01 -1.98 -11.76
CA ALA A 44 -0.98 -1.16 -11.13
C ALA A 44 -1.49 -0.49 -9.85
N ILE A 45 -2.68 0.13 -9.88
CA ILE A 45 -3.31 0.73 -8.69
C ILE A 45 -3.52 -0.32 -7.58
N GLY A 46 -3.96 -1.52 -7.94
CA GLY A 46 -4.13 -2.62 -7.01
C GLY A 46 -2.82 -3.03 -6.33
N LEU A 47 -1.73 -3.14 -7.10
CA LEU A 47 -0.40 -3.47 -6.58
C LEU A 47 0.17 -2.32 -5.71
N PHE A 48 0.06 -1.08 -6.18
CA PHE A 48 0.54 0.10 -5.45
C PHE A 48 -0.18 0.27 -4.12
N SER A 49 -1.48 -0.03 -4.05
CA SER A 49 -2.23 -0.01 -2.80
C SER A 49 -1.61 -0.91 -1.72
N ILE A 50 -1.10 -2.09 -2.10
CA ILE A 50 -0.41 -2.99 -1.16
C ILE A 50 0.92 -2.37 -0.69
N VAL A 51 1.67 -1.77 -1.62
CA VAL A 51 2.94 -1.09 -1.31
C VAL A 51 2.71 0.10 -0.37
N HIS A 52 1.68 0.91 -0.62
CA HIS A 52 1.34 2.06 0.22
C HIS A 52 0.94 1.64 1.63
N ILE A 53 0.23 0.51 1.80
CA ILE A 53 -0.04 -0.04 3.13
C ILE A 53 1.27 -0.43 3.84
N ILE A 54 2.20 -1.06 3.13
CA ILE A 54 3.50 -1.43 3.70
C ILE A 54 4.26 -0.17 4.15
N ILE A 55 4.35 0.84 3.28
CA ILE A 55 5.02 2.12 3.58
C ILE A 55 4.38 2.78 4.80
N HIS A 56 3.05 2.81 4.85
CA HIS A 56 2.30 3.39 5.94
C HIS A 56 2.60 2.72 7.28
N GLU A 57 2.47 1.39 7.35
CA GLU A 57 2.76 0.67 8.60
C GLU A 57 4.25 0.80 9.00
N LEU A 58 5.16 0.84 8.02
CA LEU A 58 6.59 1.07 8.27
C LEU A 58 6.84 2.48 8.83
N GLY A 59 6.08 3.48 8.37
CA GLY A 59 6.11 4.83 8.91
C GLY A 59 5.77 4.86 10.40
N HIS A 60 4.71 4.17 10.82
CA HIS A 60 4.39 3.99 12.25
C HIS A 60 5.54 3.32 13.00
N LEU A 61 6.11 2.26 12.44
CA LEU A 61 7.21 1.52 13.06
C LEU A 61 8.45 2.39 13.30
N ILE A 62 8.88 3.12 12.27
CA ILE A 62 10.04 4.02 12.34
C ILE A 62 9.77 5.13 13.36
N ALA A 63 8.61 5.78 13.26
CA ALA A 63 8.20 6.85 14.16
C ALA A 63 8.18 6.42 15.63
N ALA A 64 7.57 5.28 15.94
CA ALA A 64 7.53 4.78 17.32
C ALA A 64 8.90 4.34 17.82
N LYS A 65 9.74 3.73 16.97
CA LYS A 65 11.09 3.32 17.36
C LYS A 65 11.95 4.54 17.71
N LEU A 66 11.80 5.66 16.99
CA LEU A 66 12.47 6.92 17.30
C LEU A 66 12.02 7.52 18.65
N THR A 67 10.78 7.25 19.08
CA THR A 67 10.24 7.71 20.37
C THR A 67 10.39 6.69 21.51
N GLY A 68 11.17 5.62 21.30
CA GLY A 68 11.50 4.64 22.35
C GLY A 68 10.46 3.53 22.53
N TYR A 69 9.48 3.39 21.63
CA TYR A 69 8.55 2.27 21.67
C TYR A 69 9.25 0.96 21.30
N ARG A 70 8.76 -0.14 21.88
CA ARG A 70 9.23 -1.49 21.58
C ARG A 70 8.31 -2.18 20.59
N PHE A 71 8.91 -2.72 19.53
CA PHE A 71 8.19 -3.47 18.50
C PHE A 71 7.55 -4.75 19.06
N LEU A 72 6.26 -4.96 18.79
CA LEU A 72 5.53 -6.19 19.16
C LEU A 72 5.18 -7.02 17.92
N TYR A 73 4.40 -6.47 17.01
CA TYR A 73 4.15 -7.10 15.71
C TYR A 73 3.84 -6.08 14.61
N PHE A 74 4.08 -6.52 13.38
CA PHE A 74 3.81 -5.81 12.15
C PHE A 74 2.98 -6.72 11.26
N ARG A 75 1.87 -6.26 10.69
CA ARG A 75 1.05 -7.06 9.79
C ARG A 75 0.74 -6.29 8.53
N VAL A 76 0.85 -6.99 7.41
CA VAL A 76 0.36 -6.55 6.12
C VAL A 76 -0.54 -7.65 5.58
N MET A 77 -1.79 -7.29 5.28
CA MET A 77 -2.85 -8.21 4.88
C MET A 77 -3.01 -9.33 5.91
N SER A 78 -2.74 -10.57 5.53
CA SER A 78 -2.81 -11.73 6.43
C SER A 78 -1.47 -12.13 7.03
N TRP A 79 -0.36 -11.53 6.58
CA TRP A 79 0.98 -11.92 6.99
C TRP A 79 1.47 -10.98 8.08
N ALA A 80 1.84 -11.53 9.23
CA ALA A 80 2.39 -10.79 10.35
C ALA A 80 3.81 -11.23 10.64
N LEU A 81 4.67 -10.25 10.91
CA LEU A 81 5.95 -10.41 11.54
C LEU A 81 5.78 -10.14 13.04
N VAL A 82 5.86 -11.18 13.85
CA VAL A 82 5.73 -11.09 15.31
C VAL A 82 7.12 -11.21 15.93
N LYS A 83 7.39 -10.40 16.94
CA LYS A 83 8.60 -10.55 17.76
C LYS A 83 8.25 -11.36 19.02
N GLU A 84 8.64 -12.63 19.03
CA GLU A 84 8.55 -13.49 20.20
C GLU A 84 9.93 -13.52 20.89
N GLN A 85 10.03 -12.90 22.06
CA GLN A 85 11.26 -12.78 22.85
C GLN A 85 12.43 -12.16 22.04
N SER A 86 13.33 -12.99 21.52
CA SER A 86 14.52 -12.61 20.75
C SER A 86 14.45 -12.98 19.27
N LYS A 87 13.38 -13.67 18.82
CA LYS A 87 13.24 -14.15 17.44
C LYS A 87 12.06 -13.49 16.74
N PHE A 88 12.23 -13.25 15.44
CA PHE A 88 11.14 -12.87 14.56
C PHE A 88 10.48 -14.12 14.00
N ARG A 89 9.15 -14.18 14.09
CA ARG A 89 8.33 -15.26 13.55
C ARG A 89 7.36 -14.68 12.55
N ILE A 90 7.26 -15.31 11.38
CA ILE A 90 6.19 -15.02 10.43
C ILE A 90 4.97 -15.85 10.85
N ALA A 91 3.86 -15.17 11.09
CA ALA A 91 2.58 -15.75 11.44
C ALA A 91 1.51 -15.28 10.46
N ARG A 92 0.40 -16.01 10.37
CA ARG A 92 -0.74 -15.63 9.53
C ARG A 92 -1.95 -15.31 10.41
N PHE A 93 -2.32 -14.05 10.50
CA PHE A 93 -3.52 -13.60 11.22
C PHE A 93 -4.48 -12.96 10.23
N SER A 94 -5.74 -13.40 10.25
CA SER A 94 -6.80 -12.76 9.49
C SER A 94 -7.67 -11.97 10.46
N ILE A 95 -7.31 -10.72 10.74
CA ILE A 95 -8.19 -9.80 11.49
C ILE A 95 -9.08 -9.10 10.47
N ALA A 96 -10.39 -9.24 10.63
CA ALA A 96 -11.35 -8.56 9.78
C ALA A 96 -11.27 -7.04 10.04
N GLY A 97 -11.33 -6.25 8.96
CA GLY A 97 -11.39 -4.78 9.04
C GLY A 97 -10.09 -4.07 8.64
N THR A 98 -8.91 -4.57 9.01
CA THR A 98 -7.64 -3.83 8.84
C THR A 98 -6.75 -4.42 7.74
N ALA A 99 -6.28 -3.59 6.81
CA ALA A 99 -5.41 -4.02 5.71
C ALA A 99 -3.92 -4.11 6.12
N GLY A 100 -3.52 -3.31 7.11
CA GLY A 100 -2.23 -3.39 7.81
C GLY A 100 -2.46 -3.14 9.30
N GLN A 101 -1.49 -3.53 10.14
CA GLN A 101 -1.43 -3.16 11.56
C GLN A 101 0.02 -3.17 12.06
N CYS A 102 0.47 -2.07 12.63
CA CYS A 102 1.69 -1.98 13.42
C CYS A 102 1.31 -1.81 14.89
N LEU A 103 1.70 -2.75 15.76
CA LEU A 103 1.48 -2.63 17.21
C LEU A 103 2.81 -2.54 17.93
N MET A 104 2.93 -1.51 18.77
CA MET A 104 4.15 -1.22 19.53
C MET A 104 3.81 -0.88 20.97
N ILE A 105 4.71 -1.27 21.88
CA ILE A 105 4.58 -1.04 23.32
C ILE A 105 5.22 0.32 23.63
N PRO A 106 4.48 1.25 24.25
CA PRO A 106 5.02 2.55 24.62
C PRO A 106 6.13 2.46 25.68
N PRO A 107 7.04 3.44 25.74
CA PRO A 107 8.03 3.53 26.81
C PRO A 107 7.35 3.79 28.16
N SER A 108 7.77 3.08 29.21
CA SER A 108 7.20 3.21 30.56
C SER A 108 7.70 4.43 31.34
N ASN A 109 8.80 5.04 30.91
CA ASN A 109 9.55 6.02 31.71
C ASN A 109 9.52 7.44 31.09
N VAL A 110 8.62 7.70 30.13
CA VAL A 110 8.54 8.97 29.41
C VAL A 110 7.12 9.54 29.54
N GLU A 111 6.99 10.68 30.21
CA GLU A 111 5.76 11.45 30.32
C GLU A 111 5.92 12.88 29.77
N PRO A 112 4.98 13.38 28.94
CA PRO A 112 3.83 12.66 28.41
C PRO A 112 4.23 11.60 27.38
N MET A 113 3.41 10.54 27.24
CA MET A 113 3.67 9.46 26.29
C MET A 113 3.82 10.01 24.86
N PRO A 114 4.89 9.68 24.11
CA PRO A 114 5.16 10.27 22.80
C PRO A 114 4.36 9.61 21.67
N TYR A 115 3.03 9.72 21.73
CA TYR A 115 2.10 9.08 20.79
C TYR A 115 1.90 9.86 19.49
N LYS A 116 2.16 11.18 19.47
CA LYS A 116 1.87 12.03 18.30
C LYS A 116 2.65 11.59 17.06
N LEU A 117 3.97 11.41 17.19
CA LEU A 117 4.80 10.97 16.06
C LEU A 117 4.42 9.56 15.62
N TYR A 118 4.10 8.68 16.57
CA TYR A 118 3.61 7.34 16.26
C TYR A 118 2.31 7.39 15.45
N LEU A 119 1.34 8.22 15.83
CA LEU A 119 0.05 8.36 15.13
C LEU A 119 0.25 8.88 13.70
N TRP A 120 1.07 9.92 13.51
CA TRP A 120 1.28 10.52 12.20
C TRP A 120 2.31 9.79 11.33
N GLY A 121 3.09 8.88 11.90
CA GLY A 121 4.23 8.25 11.23
C GLY A 121 3.88 7.60 9.89
N GLY A 122 2.76 6.87 9.82
CA GLY A 122 2.33 6.22 8.59
C GLY A 122 1.89 7.19 7.51
N ALA A 123 1.09 8.21 7.87
CA ALA A 123 0.69 9.26 6.95
C ALA A 123 1.91 10.02 6.41
N LEU A 124 2.84 10.40 7.30
CA LEU A 124 4.07 11.11 6.93
C LEU A 124 4.95 10.28 5.98
N ALA A 125 5.07 8.97 6.17
CA ALA A 125 5.82 8.11 5.27
C ALA A 125 5.21 8.07 3.85
N ASN A 126 3.89 7.95 3.74
CA ASN A 126 3.20 8.00 2.45
C ASN A 126 3.33 9.38 1.78
N PHE A 127 3.25 10.47 2.55
CA PHE A 127 3.49 11.81 2.03
C PHE A 127 4.91 11.97 1.50
N ALA A 128 5.91 11.52 2.27
CA ALA A 128 7.31 11.59 1.88
C ALA A 128 7.56 10.83 0.56
N VAL A 129 7.10 9.59 0.45
CA VAL A 129 7.28 8.78 -0.76
C VAL A 129 6.51 9.37 -1.94
N GLY A 130 5.29 9.87 -1.74
CA GLY A 130 4.50 10.51 -2.80
C GLY A 130 5.17 11.77 -3.35
N LEU A 131 5.69 12.63 -2.47
CA LEU A 131 6.40 13.85 -2.88
C LEU A 131 7.72 13.53 -3.60
N ILE A 132 8.50 12.58 -3.09
CA ILE A 132 9.72 12.10 -3.77
C ILE A 132 9.38 11.58 -5.16
N GLY A 133 8.30 10.79 -5.28
CA GLY A 133 7.86 10.25 -6.57
C GLY A 133 7.47 11.34 -7.57
N ILE A 134 6.75 12.40 -7.15
CA ILE A 134 6.42 13.55 -8.01
C ILE A 134 7.68 14.24 -8.51
N VAL A 135 8.64 14.51 -7.62
CA VAL A 135 9.91 15.16 -7.97
C VAL A 135 10.68 14.29 -8.97
N LEU A 136 10.88 13.00 -8.66
CA LEU A 136 11.57 12.07 -9.56
C LEU A 136 10.88 11.96 -10.92
N ASN A 137 9.55 12.00 -10.95
CA ASN A 137 8.82 11.94 -12.20
C ASN A 137 9.03 13.19 -13.06
N GLY A 138 8.99 14.38 -12.44
CA GLY A 138 9.16 15.65 -13.14
C GLY A 138 10.57 15.93 -13.64
N PHE A 139 11.60 15.34 -13.00
CA PHE A 139 13.01 15.64 -13.33
C PHE A 139 13.79 14.49 -13.96
N VAL A 140 13.34 13.23 -13.81
CA VAL A 140 14.15 12.06 -14.17
C VAL A 140 13.43 11.08 -15.09
N PHE A 141 12.19 10.70 -14.78
CA PHE A 141 11.57 9.52 -15.39
C PHE A 141 10.42 9.77 -16.38
N ASP A 142 9.64 10.84 -16.22
CA ASP A 142 8.43 11.13 -17.01
C ASP A 142 7.52 9.90 -17.29
N SER A 143 7.14 9.20 -16.23
CA SER A 143 6.38 7.96 -16.25
C SER A 143 4.98 8.12 -15.65
N LEU A 144 3.96 7.74 -16.42
CA LEU A 144 2.57 7.69 -15.95
C LEU A 144 2.41 6.83 -14.69
N TYR A 145 3.08 5.68 -14.62
CA TYR A 145 2.95 4.77 -13.48
C TYR A 145 3.59 5.33 -12.21
N LEU A 146 4.73 6.02 -12.33
CA LEU A 146 5.34 6.71 -11.20
C LEU A 146 4.47 7.88 -10.73
N TYR A 147 3.85 8.60 -11.66
CA TYR A 147 2.86 9.63 -11.32
C TYR A 147 1.66 9.04 -10.56
N ILE A 148 1.05 7.97 -11.08
CA ILE A 148 -0.07 7.26 -10.43
C ILE A 148 0.35 6.76 -9.05
N PHE A 149 1.51 6.12 -8.92
CA PHE A 149 2.05 5.68 -7.63
C PHE A 149 2.17 6.84 -6.64
N SER A 150 2.67 7.98 -7.09
CA SER A 150 2.89 9.15 -6.25
C SER A 150 1.59 9.76 -5.76
N ILE A 151 0.63 10.01 -6.66
CA ILE A 151 -0.68 10.57 -6.31
C ILE A 151 -1.45 9.63 -5.39
N THR A 152 -1.46 8.34 -5.69
CA THR A 152 -2.13 7.34 -4.82
C THR A 152 -1.45 7.26 -3.45
N SER A 153 -0.13 7.42 -3.34
CA SER A 153 0.58 7.49 -2.06
C SER A 153 0.08 8.66 -1.22
N LEU A 154 -0.02 9.86 -1.80
CA LEU A 154 -0.53 11.04 -1.11
C LEU A 154 -1.97 10.84 -0.62
N ILE A 155 -2.84 10.29 -1.48
CA ILE A 155 -4.23 9.99 -1.12
C ILE A 155 -4.28 8.99 0.05
N PHE A 156 -3.48 7.93 0.03
CA PHE A 156 -3.40 6.98 1.15
C PHE A 156 -2.90 7.63 2.44
N GLY A 157 -1.96 8.58 2.34
CA GLY A 157 -1.50 9.41 3.45
C GLY A 157 -2.61 10.29 4.02
N ILE A 158 -3.56 10.74 3.18
CA ILE A 158 -4.73 11.53 3.61
C ILE A 158 -5.83 10.67 4.24
N ILE A 159 -6.08 9.47 3.73
CA ILE A 159 -7.23 8.68 4.18
C ILE A 159 -6.95 7.96 5.51
N ASN A 160 -5.68 7.65 5.81
CA ASN A 160 -5.31 6.72 6.88
C ASN A 160 -4.52 7.35 8.04
N HIS A 161 -4.72 8.62 8.41
CA HIS A 161 -4.08 9.21 9.59
C HIS A 161 -4.84 8.96 10.90
#